data_AF-A0A444UTR1-F1
#
_entry.id   AF-A0A444UTR1-F1
#
_cell.length_a   1.000
_cell.length_b   1.000
_cell.length_c   1.000
_cell.angle_alpha   90.00
_cell.angle_beta   90.00
_cell.angle_gamma   90.00
#
_symmetry.space_group_name_H-M   'P 1'
#
loop_
_entity.id
_entity.type
_entity.pdbx_description
1 polymer ?
#
loop_
_entity_poly.entity_id
_entity_poly.type
_entity_poly.pdbx_seq_one_letter_code
_entity_poly.pdbx_strand_id
1 'polypeptide(L)'
;MAGIKFVPEGRASVYSFVLGLGAVCIPLLSAAGSDIAWVQTLLPGIRTKLAIAVYVASVNGLLLVLYKGPVYQVAVRACFLGFAFGCGLLVSFSKTSWGPFGCLEYKVAAVSSWVEFTVEKLLFPELKPLAWLSALGLLMVLIGECLRKSAMLTAGSNFNHIVQNEKAQSHVLVTAGVYSWFRHPSYVGWFYWSIGTQVLLCNPLCVLGYALASWRFFRERIEEEEITLIHFFGEDYLEYKSKVAVRACFLGFAFGCGLLVSFSKTSWGPFGCLEYKVAAVSSWVEFTVEKLLFPELKPLAWLSALGLLMVLIGECLRKSAMLTAGSNFNHIVQNEKAQSHVLVTAGVYSWFRHPSYVGWFYWSIGTQVLLCNPLCVLGYALASWRFFRERIEEEEITLIHFFGEDYLEYKSKVPTGLPFITGIKMEP
;
A
#
# COMPACT_ATOMS: atom_id res chain seq x y z
N MET A 1 -39.57 1.51 13.15
CA MET A 1 -38.87 1.87 11.90
C MET A 1 -38.69 3.38 11.88
N ALA A 2 -37.50 3.87 12.25
CA ALA A 2 -37.18 5.30 12.16
C ALA A 2 -36.21 5.48 10.98
N GLY A 3 -36.66 6.17 9.93
CA GLY A 3 -35.83 6.47 8.77
C GLY A 3 -34.63 7.31 9.18
N ILE A 4 -33.45 6.90 8.71
CA ILE A 4 -32.20 7.64 8.87
C ILE A 4 -32.37 9.00 8.17
N LYS A 5 -32.70 10.04 8.93
CA LYS A 5 -32.72 11.41 8.41
C LYS A 5 -31.27 11.84 8.25
N PHE A 6 -30.81 11.88 7.00
CA PHE A 6 -29.51 12.46 6.66
C PHE A 6 -29.42 13.89 7.21
N VAL A 7 -28.30 14.15 7.88
CA VAL A 7 -27.88 15.47 8.35
C VAL A 7 -27.94 16.46 7.17
N PRO A 8 -28.54 17.66 7.31
CA PRO A 8 -28.79 18.60 6.21
C PRO A 8 -27.58 18.87 5.32
N GLU A 9 -26.40 18.94 5.91
CA GLU A 9 -25.09 19.12 5.29
C GLU A 9 -24.71 17.97 4.35
N GLY A 10 -25.04 16.73 4.74
CA GLY A 10 -24.78 15.54 3.93
C GLY A 10 -25.70 15.43 2.70
N ARG A 11 -26.95 15.90 2.81
CA ARG A 11 -27.84 16.00 1.64
C ARG A 11 -27.38 17.12 0.71
N ALA A 12 -27.05 18.28 1.28
CA ALA A 12 -26.55 19.41 0.52
C ALA A 12 -25.26 19.06 -0.24
N SER A 13 -24.34 18.28 0.34
CA SER A 13 -23.11 17.87 -0.35
C SER A 13 -23.38 16.97 -1.55
N VAL A 14 -24.23 15.94 -1.41
CA VAL A 14 -24.54 14.99 -2.50
C VAL A 14 -25.24 15.69 -3.66
N TYR A 15 -26.28 16.49 -3.39
CA TYR A 15 -26.99 17.22 -4.45
C TYR A 15 -26.09 18.25 -5.13
N SER A 16 -25.25 18.96 -4.36
CA SER A 16 -24.35 19.96 -4.91
C SER A 16 -23.22 19.33 -5.73
N PHE A 17 -22.72 18.17 -5.33
CA PHE A 17 -21.74 17.40 -6.12
C PHE A 17 -22.31 16.96 -7.48
N VAL A 18 -23.53 16.42 -7.48
CA VAL A 18 -24.21 16.01 -8.73
C VAL A 18 -24.49 17.22 -9.63
N LEU A 19 -24.90 18.35 -9.04
CA LEU A 19 -25.05 19.62 -9.78
C LEU A 19 -23.73 20.09 -10.37
N GLY A 20 -22.61 19.99 -9.64
CA GLY A 20 -21.29 20.30 -10.18
C GLY A 20 -20.88 19.39 -11.35
N LEU A 21 -21.18 18.09 -11.23
CA LEU A 21 -20.91 17.08 -12.24
C LEU A 21 -21.70 17.30 -13.55
N GLY A 22 -22.90 17.90 -13.46
CA GLY A 22 -23.75 18.20 -14.61
C GLY A 22 -23.09 19.09 -15.68
N ALA A 23 -21.98 19.77 -15.36
CA ALA A 23 -21.17 20.51 -16.33
C ALA A 23 -20.64 19.63 -17.48
N VAL A 24 -20.50 18.32 -17.27
CA VAL A 24 -20.11 17.34 -18.29
C VAL A 24 -21.11 17.28 -19.45
N CYS A 25 -22.37 17.60 -19.20
CA CYS A 25 -23.41 17.58 -20.23
C CYS A 25 -23.41 18.82 -21.12
N ILE A 26 -22.73 19.91 -20.74
CA ILE A 26 -22.76 21.20 -21.48
C ILE A 26 -22.16 21.08 -22.89
N PRO A 27 -20.99 20.44 -23.08
CA PRO A 27 -20.46 20.22 -24.43
C PRO A 27 -21.34 19.29 -25.27
N LEU A 28 -22.00 18.30 -24.63
CA LEU A 28 -22.89 17.34 -25.29
C LEU A 28 -24.20 18.00 -25.76
N LEU A 29 -24.80 18.85 -24.92
CA LEU A 29 -25.99 19.64 -25.26
C LEU A 29 -25.68 20.73 -26.29
N SER A 30 -24.50 21.35 -26.20
CA SER A 30 -24.02 22.31 -27.20
C SER A 30 -23.73 21.66 -28.56
N ALA A 31 -23.43 20.35 -28.59
CA ALA A 31 -23.29 19.57 -29.80
C ALA A 31 -24.66 19.10 -30.36
N ALA A 32 -25.64 18.84 -29.48
CA ALA A 32 -26.99 18.44 -29.87
C ALA A 32 -27.85 19.62 -30.41
N GLY A 33 -27.56 20.87 -30.01
CA GLY A 33 -28.25 22.07 -30.50
C GLY A 33 -27.71 22.64 -31.83
N SER A 34 -27.04 21.83 -32.64
CA SER A 34 -26.21 22.27 -33.78
C SER A 34 -26.97 22.50 -35.10
N ASP A 35 -28.30 22.65 -35.08
CA ASP A 35 -29.14 22.85 -36.28
C ASP A 35 -29.63 24.30 -36.52
N ILE A 36 -29.05 25.32 -35.87
CA ILE A 36 -29.44 26.74 -36.10
C ILE A 36 -28.32 27.49 -36.83
N ALA A 37 -28.50 27.61 -38.15
CA ALA A 37 -27.46 27.87 -39.16
C ALA A 37 -26.88 29.31 -39.23
N TRP A 38 -27.42 30.31 -38.55
CA TRP A 38 -26.96 31.71 -38.73
C TRP A 38 -25.96 32.20 -37.67
N VAL A 39 -25.59 31.34 -36.71
CA VAL A 39 -24.83 31.74 -35.52
C VAL A 39 -23.36 31.28 -35.55
N GLN A 40 -22.96 30.54 -36.59
CA GLN A 40 -21.68 29.81 -36.62
C GLN A 40 -20.45 30.62 -37.07
N THR A 41 -20.60 31.88 -37.47
CA THR A 41 -19.57 32.53 -38.31
C THR A 41 -18.53 33.41 -37.61
N LEU A 42 -18.50 33.57 -36.27
CA LEU A 42 -17.53 34.50 -35.67
C LEU A 42 -16.53 33.98 -34.62
N LEU A 43 -16.82 33.00 -33.75
CA LEU A 43 -15.86 32.59 -32.69
C LEU A 43 -16.04 31.13 -32.19
N PRO A 44 -15.33 30.12 -32.72
CA PRO A 44 -15.40 28.75 -32.21
C PRO A 44 -14.47 28.59 -30.99
N GLY A 45 -15.05 28.35 -29.80
CA GLY A 45 -14.32 28.05 -28.56
C GLY A 45 -14.64 28.98 -27.38
N ILE A 46 -15.08 30.22 -27.64
CA ILE A 46 -15.50 31.16 -26.58
C ILE A 46 -16.87 30.75 -26.01
N ARG A 47 -17.78 30.21 -26.83
CA ARG A 47 -19.14 29.85 -26.39
C ARG A 47 -19.21 28.71 -25.39
N THR A 48 -18.44 27.64 -25.57
CA THR A 48 -18.44 26.51 -24.62
C THR A 48 -17.80 26.92 -23.30
N LYS A 49 -16.73 27.72 -23.34
CA LYS A 49 -16.09 28.28 -22.15
C LYS A 49 -17.00 29.27 -21.42
N LEU A 50 -17.70 30.12 -22.16
CA LEU A 50 -18.69 31.07 -21.62
C LEU A 50 -19.90 30.32 -21.06
N ALA A 51 -20.40 29.27 -21.71
CA ALA A 51 -21.51 28.45 -21.24
C ALA A 51 -21.14 27.70 -19.95
N ILE A 52 -19.91 27.18 -19.85
CA ILE A 52 -19.40 26.57 -18.61
C ILE A 52 -19.26 27.63 -17.51
N ALA A 53 -18.73 28.82 -17.83
CA ALA A 53 -18.61 29.91 -16.85
C ALA A 53 -19.99 30.39 -16.35
N VAL A 54 -20.96 30.55 -17.26
CA VAL A 54 -22.35 30.90 -16.95
C VAL A 54 -23.01 29.80 -16.14
N TYR A 55 -22.78 28.52 -16.46
CA TYR A 55 -23.31 27.40 -15.69
C TYR A 55 -22.75 27.39 -14.26
N VAL A 56 -21.43 27.52 -14.10
CA VAL A 56 -20.79 27.57 -12.79
C VAL A 56 -21.29 28.78 -12.00
N ALA A 57 -21.44 29.95 -12.63
CA ALA A 57 -21.99 31.14 -11.97
C ALA A 57 -23.46 30.94 -11.56
N SER A 58 -24.28 30.33 -12.43
CA SER A 58 -25.70 30.07 -12.17
C SER A 58 -25.90 29.03 -11.07
N VAL A 59 -25.13 27.95 -11.08
CA VAL A 59 -25.17 26.92 -10.03
C VAL A 59 -24.68 27.48 -8.70
N ASN A 60 -23.60 28.25 -8.67
CA ASN A 60 -23.15 28.89 -7.42
C ASN A 60 -24.16 29.95 -6.92
N GLY A 61 -24.77 30.72 -7.82
CA GLY A 61 -25.86 31.64 -7.49
C GLY A 61 -27.06 30.91 -6.89
N LEU A 62 -27.45 29.77 -7.49
CA LEU A 62 -28.53 28.92 -6.97
C LEU A 62 -28.18 28.35 -5.58
N LEU A 63 -26.95 27.87 -5.38
CA LEU A 63 -26.51 27.35 -4.08
C LEU A 63 -26.49 28.43 -3.01
N LEU A 64 -26.16 29.67 -3.36
CA LEU A 64 -26.18 30.83 -2.45
C LEU A 64 -27.62 31.20 -2.03
N VAL A 65 -28.60 30.98 -2.91
CA VAL A 65 -30.02 31.18 -2.60
C VAL A 65 -30.59 30.03 -1.77
N LEU A 66 -30.23 28.79 -2.11
CA LEU A 66 -30.77 27.58 -1.49
C LEU A 66 -30.18 27.28 -0.10
N TYR A 67 -28.91 27.62 0.13
CA TYR A 67 -28.19 27.29 1.35
C TYR A 67 -27.57 28.53 1.99
N LYS A 68 -27.58 28.59 3.32
CA LYS A 68 -26.99 29.68 4.10
C LYS A 68 -25.99 29.15 5.14
N GLY A 69 -25.02 29.97 5.50
CA GLY A 69 -24.08 29.68 6.60
C GLY A 69 -23.20 28.43 6.34
N PRO A 70 -23.00 27.55 7.33
CA PRO A 70 -22.11 26.39 7.20
C PRO A 70 -22.51 25.41 6.09
N VAL A 71 -23.82 25.25 5.84
CA VAL A 71 -24.34 24.33 4.81
C VAL A 71 -24.00 24.82 3.40
N TYR A 72 -23.99 26.14 3.18
CA TYR A 72 -23.54 26.74 1.92
C TYR A 72 -22.07 26.44 1.63
N GLN A 73 -21.21 26.52 2.64
CA GLN A 73 -19.79 26.20 2.51
C GLN A 73 -19.57 24.75 2.09
N VAL A 74 -20.37 23.82 2.65
CA VAL A 74 -20.34 22.39 2.28
C VAL A 74 -20.85 22.19 0.85
N ALA A 75 -21.97 22.83 0.50
CA ALA A 75 -22.58 22.76 -0.83
C ALA A 75 -21.64 23.26 -1.94
N VAL A 76 -21.03 24.44 -1.77
CA VAL A 76 -20.12 25.03 -2.77
C VAL A 76 -18.86 24.19 -2.94
N ARG A 77 -18.27 23.67 -1.85
CA ARG A 77 -17.08 22.81 -1.92
C ARG A 77 -17.39 21.48 -2.61
N ALA A 78 -18.53 20.87 -2.30
CA ALA A 78 -18.98 19.65 -2.96
C ALA A 78 -19.29 19.88 -4.45
N CYS A 79 -19.90 21.01 -4.80
CA CYS A 79 -20.15 21.42 -6.18
C CYS A 79 -18.85 21.65 -6.96
N PHE A 80 -17.87 22.32 -6.36
CA PHE A 80 -16.55 22.50 -6.97
C PHE A 80 -15.86 21.15 -7.23
N LEU A 81 -15.94 20.21 -6.27
CA LEU A 81 -15.37 18.87 -6.43
C LEU A 81 -16.04 18.08 -7.56
N GLY A 82 -17.37 18.14 -7.66
CA GLY A 82 -18.12 17.52 -8.76
C GLY A 82 -17.79 18.14 -10.12
N PHE A 83 -17.65 19.47 -10.17
CA PHE A 83 -17.22 20.20 -11.37
C PHE A 83 -15.79 19.83 -11.79
N ALA A 84 -14.85 19.80 -10.86
CA ALA A 84 -13.46 19.43 -11.12
C ALA A 84 -13.34 17.98 -11.62
N PHE A 85 -14.12 17.05 -11.04
CA PHE A 85 -14.22 15.68 -11.50
C PHE A 85 -14.80 15.59 -12.92
N GLY A 86 -15.86 16.36 -13.20
CA GLY A 86 -16.46 16.46 -14.53
C GLY A 86 -15.53 17.05 -15.59
N CYS A 87 -14.79 18.12 -15.26
CA CYS A 87 -13.74 18.66 -16.12
C CYS A 87 -12.62 17.64 -16.34
N GLY A 88 -12.25 16.87 -15.31
CA GLY A 88 -11.34 15.74 -15.44
C GLY A 88 -11.81 14.72 -16.48
N LEU A 89 -13.10 14.36 -16.47
CA LEU A 89 -13.70 13.47 -17.47
C LEU A 89 -13.67 14.07 -18.88
N LEU A 90 -14.09 15.34 -19.05
CA LEU A 90 -14.09 16.02 -20.36
C LEU A 90 -12.67 16.17 -20.93
N VAL A 91 -11.69 16.48 -20.09
CA VAL A 91 -10.28 16.59 -20.48
C VAL A 91 -9.69 15.22 -20.82
N SER A 92 -10.13 14.15 -20.17
CA SER A 92 -9.71 12.77 -20.46
C SER A 92 -10.07 12.32 -21.89
N PHE A 93 -11.04 12.99 -22.53
CA PHE A 93 -11.42 12.76 -23.94
C PHE A 93 -10.85 13.80 -24.92
N SER A 94 -10.19 14.87 -24.44
CA SER A 94 -9.65 15.92 -25.30
C SER A 94 -8.12 15.83 -25.41
N LYS A 95 -7.60 15.67 -26.63
CA LYS A 95 -6.15 15.65 -26.90
C LYS A 95 -5.57 17.06 -26.80
N THR A 96 -4.84 17.42 -25.73
CA THR A 96 -3.67 18.34 -25.77
C THR A 96 -2.94 18.48 -24.42
N SER A 97 -1.67 18.93 -24.50
CA SER A 97 -0.57 18.94 -23.53
C SER A 97 -0.37 20.25 -22.71
N TRP A 98 0.41 20.17 -21.60
CA TRP A 98 1.13 21.21 -20.78
C TRP A 98 0.65 21.49 -19.31
N GLY A 99 1.62 21.67 -18.35
CA GLY A 99 1.49 21.88 -16.86
C GLY A 99 1.69 23.36 -16.38
N PRO A 100 1.98 23.77 -15.08
CA PRO A 100 2.55 23.05 -13.90
C PRO A 100 2.01 23.41 -12.45
N PHE A 101 2.51 22.67 -11.43
CA PHE A 101 2.46 22.75 -9.94
C PHE A 101 1.16 22.57 -9.13
N GLY A 102 1.25 21.68 -8.12
CA GLY A 102 0.17 21.22 -7.22
C GLY A 102 -0.58 19.98 -7.70
N CYS A 103 -0.48 19.66 -8.98
CA CYS A 103 -1.27 18.60 -9.59
C CYS A 103 -0.53 17.86 -10.71
N LEU A 104 0.70 18.24 -11.08
CA LEU A 104 1.37 17.67 -12.25
C LEU A 104 1.78 16.22 -12.00
N GLU A 105 2.45 15.90 -10.91
CA GLU A 105 2.89 14.52 -10.63
C GLU A 105 1.71 13.58 -10.38
N TYR A 106 0.67 14.05 -9.68
CA TYR A 106 -0.56 13.30 -9.48
C TYR A 106 -1.37 13.14 -10.77
N LYS A 107 -1.49 14.19 -11.60
CA LYS A 107 -2.11 14.10 -12.94
C LYS A 107 -1.28 13.22 -13.87
N VAL A 108 0.04 13.28 -13.82
CA VAL A 108 0.94 12.44 -14.60
C VAL A 108 0.80 10.99 -14.15
N ALA A 109 0.71 10.70 -12.85
CA ALA A 109 0.45 9.36 -12.33
C ALA A 109 -0.96 8.85 -12.72
N ALA A 110 -1.97 9.72 -12.69
CA ALA A 110 -3.33 9.36 -13.13
C ALA A 110 -3.35 9.08 -14.64
N VAL A 111 -2.79 9.99 -15.45
CA VAL A 111 -2.71 9.84 -16.90
C VAL A 111 -1.84 8.65 -17.27
N SER A 112 -0.71 8.41 -16.60
CA SER A 112 0.14 7.23 -16.84
C SER A 112 -0.62 5.94 -16.57
N SER A 113 -1.47 5.90 -15.54
CA SER A 113 -2.31 4.72 -15.28
C SER A 113 -3.34 4.46 -16.37
N TRP A 114 -3.93 5.52 -16.94
CA TRP A 114 -4.89 5.39 -18.04
C TRP A 114 -4.20 5.02 -19.34
N VAL A 115 -3.02 5.59 -19.60
CA VAL A 115 -2.18 5.26 -20.75
C VAL A 115 -1.72 3.81 -20.66
N GLU A 116 -1.18 3.36 -19.53
CA GLU A 116 -0.79 1.97 -19.30
C GLU A 116 -1.98 1.03 -19.52
N PHE A 117 -3.12 1.30 -18.88
CA PHE A 117 -4.32 0.50 -19.06
C PHE A 117 -4.74 0.38 -20.53
N THR A 118 -4.76 1.51 -21.24
CA THR A 118 -5.21 1.59 -22.64
C THR A 118 -4.22 0.90 -23.57
N VAL A 119 -2.93 1.17 -23.43
CA VAL A 119 -1.86 0.56 -24.24
C VAL A 119 -1.84 -0.95 -24.01
N GLU A 120 -1.89 -1.41 -22.76
CA GLU A 120 -1.92 -2.83 -22.45
C GLU A 120 -3.21 -3.49 -22.92
N LYS A 121 -4.37 -2.83 -22.84
CA LYS A 121 -5.61 -3.37 -23.40
C LYS A 121 -5.57 -3.51 -24.92
N LEU A 122 -4.90 -2.59 -25.61
CA LEU A 122 -4.75 -2.61 -27.07
C LEU A 122 -3.71 -3.63 -27.56
N LEU A 123 -2.60 -3.77 -26.84
CA LEU A 123 -1.49 -4.65 -27.22
C LEU A 123 -1.61 -6.07 -26.62
N PHE A 124 -2.19 -6.18 -25.43
CA PHE A 124 -2.25 -7.39 -24.60
C PHE A 124 -3.63 -7.53 -23.91
N PRO A 125 -4.72 -7.72 -24.69
CA PRO A 125 -6.07 -7.75 -24.16
C PRO A 125 -6.30 -8.84 -23.11
N GLU A 126 -5.46 -9.88 -23.09
CA GLU A 126 -5.48 -10.99 -22.13
C GLU A 126 -4.98 -10.62 -20.71
N LEU A 127 -4.33 -9.46 -20.53
CA LEU A 127 -3.86 -8.99 -19.21
C LEU A 127 -4.97 -8.31 -18.38
N LYS A 128 -5.98 -7.74 -19.04
CA LYS A 128 -7.08 -6.99 -18.42
C LYS A 128 -8.36 -7.77 -18.02
N PRO A 129 -8.59 -9.04 -18.40
CA PRO A 129 -9.78 -9.80 -18.00
C PRO A 129 -9.57 -10.60 -16.71
N LEU A 130 -8.52 -10.34 -15.91
CA LEU A 130 -8.29 -11.03 -14.64
C LEU A 130 -9.23 -10.51 -13.56
N ALA A 131 -10.50 -10.94 -13.64
CA ALA A 131 -11.58 -10.51 -12.76
C ALA A 131 -11.24 -10.71 -11.27
N TRP A 132 -10.44 -11.73 -10.93
CA TRP A 132 -9.99 -11.96 -9.56
C TRP A 132 -9.01 -10.88 -9.05
N LEU A 133 -8.12 -10.37 -9.91
CA LEU A 133 -7.22 -9.26 -9.59
C LEU A 133 -8.00 -7.96 -9.46
N SER A 134 -8.93 -7.70 -10.39
CA SER A 134 -9.80 -6.53 -10.28
C SER A 134 -10.67 -6.58 -9.02
N ALA A 135 -11.20 -7.75 -8.66
CA ALA A 135 -11.95 -7.96 -7.41
C ALA A 135 -11.08 -7.74 -6.17
N LEU A 136 -9.82 -8.20 -6.18
CA LEU A 136 -8.86 -7.93 -5.12
C LEU A 136 -8.58 -6.41 -5.00
N GLY A 137 -8.35 -5.73 -6.12
CA GLY A 137 -8.17 -4.28 -6.16
C GLY A 137 -9.38 -3.52 -5.63
N LEU A 138 -10.59 -3.95 -6.02
CA LEU A 138 -11.84 -3.40 -5.49
C LEU A 138 -11.95 -3.60 -3.98
N LEU A 139 -11.62 -4.80 -3.47
CA LEU A 139 -11.62 -5.09 -2.05
C LEU A 139 -10.62 -4.18 -1.30
N MET A 140 -9.42 -3.97 -1.84
CA MET A 140 -8.43 -3.05 -1.28
C MET A 140 -8.94 -1.60 -1.25
N VAL A 141 -9.58 -1.14 -2.33
CA VAL A 141 -10.21 0.19 -2.40
C VAL A 141 -11.29 0.34 -1.34
N LEU A 142 -12.18 -0.64 -1.20
CA LEU A 142 -13.28 -0.61 -0.23
C LEU A 142 -12.77 -0.66 1.21
N ILE A 143 -11.82 -1.54 1.53
CA ILE A 143 -11.21 -1.63 2.86
C ILE A 143 -10.48 -0.33 3.19
N GLY A 144 -9.67 0.19 2.26
CA GLY A 144 -8.94 1.44 2.44
C GLY A 144 -9.88 2.63 2.67
N GLU A 145 -10.98 2.68 1.92
CA GLU A 145 -12.00 3.70 2.05
C GLU A 145 -12.72 3.61 3.40
N CYS A 146 -13.20 2.43 3.78
CA CYS A 146 -13.81 2.18 5.08
C CYS A 146 -12.87 2.55 6.23
N LEU A 147 -11.60 2.14 6.18
CA LEU A 147 -10.62 2.46 7.22
C LEU A 147 -10.38 3.97 7.33
N ARG A 148 -10.26 4.66 6.19
CA ARG A 148 -10.08 6.11 6.15
C ARG A 148 -11.27 6.85 6.74
N LYS A 149 -12.50 6.42 6.42
CA LYS A 149 -13.72 7.07 6.92
C LYS A 149 -13.92 6.76 8.40
N SER A 150 -13.65 5.54 8.84
CA SER A 150 -13.64 5.18 10.26
C SER A 150 -12.63 5.99 11.04
N ALA A 151 -11.43 6.25 10.49
CA ALA A 151 -10.44 7.13 11.10
C ALA A 151 -10.95 8.57 11.26
N MET A 152 -11.51 9.15 10.19
CA MET A 152 -12.08 10.50 10.23
C MET A 152 -13.23 10.60 11.23
N LEU A 153 -14.12 9.61 11.28
CA LEU A 153 -15.24 9.56 12.23
C LEU A 153 -14.76 9.41 13.68
N THR A 154 -13.75 8.55 13.92
CA THR A 154 -13.20 8.31 15.26
C THR A 154 -12.43 9.52 15.77
N ALA A 155 -11.69 10.22 14.91
CA ALA A 155 -10.97 11.44 15.26
C ALA A 155 -11.90 12.65 15.42
N GLY A 156 -13.03 12.69 14.72
CA GLY A 156 -14.02 13.76 14.82
C GLY A 156 -13.42 15.14 14.49
N SER A 157 -13.59 16.10 15.40
CA SER A 157 -13.05 17.46 15.26
C SER A 157 -11.52 17.53 15.30
N ASN A 158 -10.84 16.46 15.72
CA ASN A 158 -9.38 16.39 15.75
C ASN A 158 -8.77 16.05 14.38
N PHE A 159 -9.58 15.62 13.40
CA PHE A 159 -9.08 15.34 12.06
C PHE A 159 -8.94 16.62 11.23
N ASN A 160 -7.82 16.77 10.54
CA ASN A 160 -7.61 17.84 9.57
C ASN A 160 -6.92 17.33 8.30
N HIS A 161 -7.26 17.92 7.16
CA HIS A 161 -6.60 17.61 5.87
C HIS A 161 -5.20 18.20 5.75
N ILE A 162 -4.91 19.24 6.54
CA ILE A 162 -3.61 19.91 6.61
C ILE A 162 -3.00 19.59 7.97
N VAL A 163 -1.71 19.21 8.00
CA VAL A 163 -0.98 19.04 9.26
C VAL A 163 -0.98 20.38 10.00
N GLN A 164 -1.45 20.38 11.24
CA GLN A 164 -1.56 21.60 12.04
C GLN A 164 -0.26 21.82 12.79
N ASN A 165 0.29 23.03 12.74
CA ASN A 165 1.51 23.41 13.47
C ASN A 165 1.23 23.97 14.87
N GLU A 166 -0.04 24.30 15.17
CA GLU A 166 -0.48 24.84 16.45
C GLU A 166 -1.59 23.99 17.06
N LYS A 167 -1.58 23.85 18.40
CA LYS A 167 -2.56 23.05 19.14
C LYS A 167 -3.80 23.90 19.43
N ALA A 168 -4.93 23.56 18.80
CA ALA A 168 -6.22 24.13 19.20
C ALA A 168 -6.62 23.68 20.61
N GLN A 169 -7.35 24.52 21.35
CA GLN A 169 -7.82 24.19 22.71
C GLN A 169 -8.70 22.94 22.77
N SER A 170 -9.45 22.67 21.69
CA SER A 170 -10.29 21.48 21.55
C SER A 170 -9.54 20.25 21.03
N HIS A 171 -8.25 20.36 20.71
CA HIS A 171 -7.47 19.27 20.12
C HIS A 171 -7.04 18.28 21.22
N VAL A 172 -7.60 17.08 21.16
CA VAL A 172 -7.34 16.00 22.11
C VAL A 172 -6.70 14.79 21.40
N LEU A 173 -5.88 14.05 22.14
CA LEU A 173 -5.24 12.85 21.64
C LEU A 173 -6.25 11.70 21.55
N VAL A 174 -6.39 11.09 20.36
CA VAL A 174 -7.32 9.98 20.12
C VAL A 174 -6.53 8.67 19.97
N THR A 175 -6.74 7.74 20.90
CA THR A 175 -6.04 6.44 20.93
C THR A 175 -6.99 5.23 20.82
N ALA A 176 -8.31 5.46 20.84
CA ALA A 176 -9.33 4.42 20.81
C ALA A 176 -9.81 4.09 19.38
N GLY A 177 -10.54 2.97 19.23
CA GLY A 177 -11.08 2.55 17.93
C GLY A 177 -9.98 2.19 16.94
N VAL A 178 -10.10 2.63 15.68
CA VAL A 178 -9.06 2.34 14.65
C VAL A 178 -7.70 2.95 14.96
N TYR A 179 -7.63 3.94 15.86
CA TYR A 179 -6.38 4.49 16.36
C TYR A 179 -5.67 3.55 17.35
N SER A 180 -6.36 2.57 17.93
CA SER A 180 -5.70 1.52 18.73
C SER A 180 -4.91 0.53 17.85
N TRP A 181 -5.29 0.40 16.58
CA TRP A 181 -4.62 -0.47 15.61
C TRP A 181 -3.45 0.23 14.94
N PHE A 182 -3.62 1.49 14.54
CA PHE A 182 -2.64 2.28 13.81
C PHE A 182 -2.62 3.71 14.33
N ARG A 183 -1.46 4.37 14.38
CA ARG A 183 -1.43 5.80 14.76
C ARG A 183 -1.97 6.74 13.69
N HIS A 184 -1.87 6.32 12.43
CA HIS A 184 -2.29 7.11 11.26
C HIS A 184 -3.30 6.38 10.36
N PRO A 185 -4.41 5.85 10.89
CA PRO A 185 -5.30 4.93 10.17
C PRO A 185 -5.91 5.55 8.89
N SER A 186 -6.07 6.88 8.85
CA SER A 186 -6.49 7.60 7.63
C SER A 186 -5.46 7.50 6.50
N TYR A 187 -4.16 7.57 6.82
CA TYR A 187 -3.08 7.44 5.85
C TYR A 187 -2.92 6.00 5.39
N VAL A 188 -3.12 5.03 6.30
CA VAL A 188 -3.20 3.61 5.97
C VAL A 188 -4.31 3.35 4.95
N GLY A 189 -5.51 3.83 5.25
CA GLY A 189 -6.66 3.69 4.35
C GLY A 189 -6.40 4.31 2.99
N TRP A 190 -5.83 5.53 2.96
CA TRP A 190 -5.48 6.20 1.70
C TRP A 190 -4.40 5.46 0.91
N PHE A 191 -3.37 4.93 1.58
CA PHE A 191 -2.30 4.17 0.95
C PHE A 191 -2.82 2.91 0.23
N TYR A 192 -3.61 2.09 0.93
CA TYR A 192 -4.18 0.88 0.31
C TYR A 192 -5.24 1.21 -0.74
N TRP A 193 -5.99 2.30 -0.56
CA TRP A 193 -6.91 2.80 -1.58
C TRP A 193 -6.17 3.16 -2.87
N SER A 194 -5.06 3.90 -2.79
CA SER A 194 -4.34 4.35 -3.99
C SER A 194 -3.73 3.18 -4.77
N ILE A 195 -3.15 2.19 -4.07
CA ILE A 195 -2.67 0.93 -4.68
C ILE A 195 -3.82 0.14 -5.28
N GLY A 196 -4.90 -0.01 -4.52
CA GLY A 196 -6.09 -0.77 -4.91
C GLY A 196 -6.67 -0.29 -6.24
N THR A 197 -6.62 1.03 -6.52
CA THR A 197 -7.05 1.56 -7.84
C THR A 197 -6.23 1.02 -9.01
N GLN A 198 -4.93 0.75 -8.82
CA GLN A 198 -4.05 0.24 -9.86
C GLN A 198 -4.14 -1.27 -10.01
N VAL A 199 -4.33 -1.99 -8.89
CA VAL A 199 -4.65 -3.42 -8.88
C VAL A 199 -6.01 -3.66 -9.56
N LEU A 200 -6.99 -2.79 -9.32
CA LEU A 200 -8.31 -2.84 -9.96
C LEU A 200 -8.21 -2.76 -11.48
N LEU A 201 -7.32 -1.90 -11.98
CA LEU A 201 -7.02 -1.71 -13.40
C LEU A 201 -6.05 -2.77 -13.97
N CYS A 202 -5.54 -3.68 -13.13
CA CYS A 202 -4.51 -4.65 -13.49
C CYS A 202 -3.29 -3.98 -14.14
N ASN A 203 -2.85 -2.83 -13.61
CA ASN A 203 -1.73 -2.04 -14.14
C ASN A 203 -0.41 -2.36 -13.39
N PRO A 204 0.43 -3.28 -13.87
CA PRO A 204 1.61 -3.72 -13.14
C PRO A 204 2.62 -2.59 -12.86
N LEU A 205 2.84 -1.67 -13.79
CA LEU A 205 3.82 -0.58 -13.61
C LEU A 205 3.29 0.51 -12.68
N CYS A 206 2.03 0.92 -12.86
CA CYS A 206 1.43 1.92 -11.99
C CYS A 206 1.16 1.40 -10.58
N VAL A 207 0.97 0.10 -10.36
CA VAL A 207 0.94 -0.47 -8.99
C VAL A 207 2.25 -0.10 -8.26
N LEU A 208 3.41 -0.40 -8.85
CA LEU A 208 4.73 -0.08 -8.29
C LEU A 208 4.93 1.43 -8.09
N GLY A 209 4.62 2.22 -9.12
CA GLY A 209 4.77 3.67 -9.10
C GLY A 209 3.90 4.33 -8.02
N TYR A 210 2.63 3.93 -7.92
CA TYR A 210 1.68 4.56 -6.99
C TYR A 210 2.08 4.39 -5.55
N ALA A 211 2.64 3.25 -5.17
CA ALA A 211 2.99 3.07 -3.78
C ALA A 211 4.44 3.23 -3.39
N LEU A 212 5.37 3.35 -4.34
CA LEU A 212 6.59 4.08 -4.05
C LEU A 212 6.29 5.56 -3.77
N ALA A 213 5.47 6.20 -4.61
CA ALA A 213 5.09 7.60 -4.45
C ALA A 213 4.28 7.83 -3.17
N SER A 214 3.24 7.02 -2.94
CA SER A 214 2.40 7.13 -1.73
C SER A 214 3.21 6.84 -0.47
N TRP A 215 4.14 5.87 -0.50
CA TRP A 215 4.99 5.56 0.66
C TRP A 215 5.89 6.72 1.01
N ARG A 216 6.59 7.30 0.02
CA ARG A 216 7.47 8.44 0.23
C ARG A 216 6.70 9.62 0.81
N PHE A 217 5.57 9.96 0.19
CA PHE A 217 4.71 11.06 0.62
C PHE A 217 4.24 10.89 2.07
N PHE A 218 3.69 9.72 2.42
CA PHE A 218 3.19 9.51 3.77
C PHE A 218 4.30 9.37 4.80
N ARG A 219 5.47 8.83 4.44
CA ARG A 219 6.61 8.75 5.36
C ARG A 219 7.06 10.14 5.79
N GLU A 220 7.34 11.02 4.82
CA GLU A 220 7.79 12.40 5.09
C GLU A 220 6.73 13.14 5.93
N ARG A 221 5.45 13.02 5.55
CA ARG A 221 4.34 13.65 6.25
C ARG A 221 4.14 13.13 7.69
N ILE A 222 4.25 11.82 7.90
CA ILE A 222 4.11 11.21 9.23
C ILE A 222 5.25 11.65 10.14
N GLU A 223 6.48 11.72 9.62
CA GLU A 223 7.65 12.18 10.40
C GLU A 223 7.42 13.61 10.91
N GLU A 224 6.97 14.53 10.04
CA GLU A 224 6.63 15.92 10.41
C GLU A 224 5.46 16.02 11.40
N GLU A 225 4.39 15.26 11.15
CA GLU A 225 3.20 15.28 11.99
C GLU A 225 3.46 14.68 13.38
N GLU A 226 4.25 13.61 13.49
CA GLU A 226 4.61 13.04 14.79
C GLU A 226 5.47 13.97 15.63
N ILE A 227 6.39 14.74 15.02
CA ILE A 227 7.15 15.78 15.73
C ILE A 227 6.18 16.79 16.36
N THR A 228 5.18 17.19 15.59
CA THR A 228 4.18 18.16 16.03
C THR A 228 3.24 17.59 17.10
N LEU A 229 2.82 16.33 16.97
CA LEU A 229 2.00 15.64 17.97
C LEU A 229 2.75 15.42 19.29
N ILE A 230 4.06 15.15 19.24
CA ILE A 230 4.91 15.13 20.44
C ILE A 230 4.95 16.52 21.09
N HIS A 231 5.05 17.59 20.30
CA HIS A 231 4.98 18.96 20.85
C HIS A 231 3.62 19.27 21.51
N PHE A 232 2.52 18.75 20.95
CA PHE A 232 1.16 19.00 21.46
C PHE A 232 0.81 18.20 22.71
N PHE A 233 1.28 16.96 22.82
CA PHE A 233 0.80 15.99 23.81
C PHE A 233 1.92 15.37 24.67
N GLY A 234 3.19 15.64 24.37
CA GLY A 234 4.32 15.22 25.18
C GLY A 234 4.36 13.71 25.44
N GLU A 235 4.46 13.35 26.73
CA GLU A 235 4.56 11.97 27.21
C GLU A 235 3.37 11.10 26.80
N ASP A 236 2.14 11.64 26.76
CA ASP A 236 0.95 10.89 26.38
C ASP A 236 1.08 10.32 24.95
N TYR A 237 1.68 11.09 24.04
CA TYR A 237 1.93 10.63 22.68
C TYR A 237 3.14 9.68 22.59
N LEU A 238 4.16 9.85 23.43
CA LEU A 238 5.29 8.93 23.49
C LEU A 238 4.88 7.56 24.02
N GLU A 239 4.01 7.52 25.04
CA GLU A 239 3.42 6.28 25.54
C GLU A 239 2.53 5.63 24.48
N TYR A 240 1.70 6.41 23.78
CA TYR A 240 0.92 5.88 22.67
C TYR A 240 1.83 5.35 21.53
N LYS A 241 2.93 6.04 21.24
CA LYS A 241 3.93 5.66 20.24
C LYS A 241 4.65 4.36 20.57
N SER A 242 4.86 4.05 21.85
CA SER A 242 5.46 2.79 22.30
C SER A 242 4.48 1.61 22.21
N LYS A 243 3.18 1.86 22.40
CA LYS A 243 2.13 0.82 22.37
C LYS A 243 1.63 0.47 20.97
N VAL A 244 1.51 1.44 20.08
CA VAL A 244 0.86 1.25 18.76
C VAL A 244 1.84 1.58 17.66
N ALA A 245 2.31 0.60 16.87
CA ALA A 245 3.31 0.82 15.83
C ALA A 245 2.73 1.51 14.57
N VAL A 246 3.45 2.49 14.01
CA VAL A 246 3.15 3.07 12.68
C VAL A 246 3.55 2.18 11.52
N ARG A 247 4.59 1.37 11.71
CA ARG A 247 5.30 0.70 10.60
C ARG A 247 4.49 -0.44 9.99
N ALA A 248 3.57 -1.07 10.72
CA ALA A 248 2.82 -2.23 10.25
C ALA A 248 2.01 -1.99 8.96
N CYS A 249 1.59 -0.75 8.69
CA CYS A 249 0.71 -0.43 7.58
C CYS A 249 1.37 -0.24 6.23
N PHE A 250 2.55 0.37 6.21
CA PHE A 250 3.31 0.56 4.98
C PHE A 250 4.10 -0.70 4.61
N LEU A 251 4.19 -1.65 5.54
CA LEU A 251 4.79 -2.94 5.29
C LEU A 251 4.05 -3.69 4.18
N GLY A 252 2.73 -3.65 4.03
CA GLY A 252 2.02 -4.50 3.04
C GLY A 252 2.38 -4.20 1.56
N PHE A 253 2.78 -2.99 1.22
CA PHE A 253 3.29 -2.67 -0.12
C PHE A 253 4.82 -2.62 -0.18
N ALA A 254 5.47 -2.26 0.93
CA ALA A 254 6.89 -2.55 1.10
C ALA A 254 7.17 -4.08 1.06
N PHE A 255 6.18 -4.93 1.29
CA PHE A 255 6.26 -6.38 1.17
C PHE A 255 6.43 -6.83 -0.28
N GLY A 256 5.95 -6.03 -1.25
CA GLY A 256 6.16 -6.25 -2.69
C GLY A 256 7.37 -5.51 -3.26
N CYS A 257 7.68 -4.29 -2.79
CA CYS A 257 8.74 -3.45 -3.39
C CYS A 257 9.80 -2.91 -2.39
N GLY A 258 9.43 -2.72 -1.13
CA GLY A 258 10.25 -2.07 -0.11
C GLY A 258 11.16 -3.00 0.70
N LEU A 259 11.00 -4.33 0.55
CA LEU A 259 11.98 -5.31 1.03
C LEU A 259 13.32 -5.11 0.31
N LEU A 260 13.32 -4.54 -0.90
CA LEU A 260 14.52 -4.26 -1.70
C LEU A 260 15.40 -3.09 -1.22
N VAL A 261 14.87 -2.15 -0.43
CA VAL A 261 15.62 -0.92 -0.11
C VAL A 261 15.61 -0.51 1.36
N SER A 262 14.58 -0.82 2.16
CA SER A 262 14.50 -0.28 3.54
C SER A 262 14.82 -1.26 4.68
N PHE A 263 14.84 -2.56 4.44
CA PHE A 263 15.16 -3.55 5.48
C PHE A 263 16.65 -3.88 5.64
N SER A 264 17.52 -3.22 4.87
CA SER A 264 18.96 -3.49 4.92
C SER A 264 19.77 -2.58 5.86
N LYS A 265 19.18 -1.56 6.49
CA LYS A 265 19.98 -0.57 7.25
C LYS A 265 20.27 -0.92 8.71
N THR A 266 19.64 -1.94 9.29
CA THR A 266 19.85 -2.26 10.73
C THR A 266 20.20 -3.73 11.03
N SER A 267 20.34 -4.58 10.01
CA SER A 267 20.78 -5.99 10.20
C SER A 267 21.98 -6.38 9.34
N TRP A 268 22.48 -5.48 8.50
CA TRP A 268 23.56 -5.78 7.58
C TRP A 268 24.66 -4.77 7.85
N GLY A 269 25.87 -5.27 8.10
CA GLY A 269 27.04 -4.47 7.77
C GLY A 269 26.95 -3.98 6.30
N PRO A 270 27.70 -2.95 5.92
CA PRO A 270 27.60 -2.29 4.61
C PRO A 270 27.65 -3.21 3.37
N PHE A 271 28.09 -4.47 3.52
CA PHE A 271 28.22 -5.48 2.48
C PHE A 271 26.91 -6.19 2.08
N GLY A 272 25.98 -6.41 3.01
CA GLY A 272 24.77 -7.22 2.74
C GLY A 272 23.68 -6.58 1.88
N CYS A 273 23.69 -5.24 1.81
CA CYS A 273 22.76 -4.49 0.98
C CYS A 273 23.04 -4.67 -0.52
N LEU A 274 24.31 -4.88 -0.89
CA LEU A 274 24.72 -4.98 -2.29
C LEU A 274 24.35 -6.34 -2.88
N GLU A 275 24.70 -7.42 -2.20
CA GLU A 275 24.42 -8.80 -2.66
C GLU A 275 22.91 -9.02 -2.88
N TYR A 276 22.09 -8.51 -1.97
CA TYR A 276 20.64 -8.59 -2.07
C TYR A 276 20.07 -7.75 -3.22
N LYS A 277 20.59 -6.53 -3.45
CA LYS A 277 20.22 -5.72 -4.62
C LYS A 277 20.62 -6.39 -5.92
N VAL A 278 21.81 -7.00 -5.97
CA VAL A 278 22.30 -7.74 -7.13
C VAL A 278 21.38 -8.92 -7.42
N ALA A 279 20.99 -9.71 -6.42
CA ALA A 279 20.07 -10.83 -6.58
C ALA A 279 18.69 -10.40 -7.10
N ALA A 280 18.17 -9.29 -6.58
CA ALA A 280 16.89 -8.75 -7.04
C ALA A 280 16.95 -8.25 -8.49
N VAL A 281 17.97 -7.46 -8.81
CA VAL A 281 18.17 -6.95 -10.18
C VAL A 281 18.43 -8.11 -11.14
N SER A 282 19.21 -9.12 -10.76
CA SER A 282 19.45 -10.29 -11.59
C SER A 282 18.16 -11.06 -11.88
N SER A 283 17.24 -11.17 -10.91
CA SER A 283 15.93 -11.82 -11.13
C SER A 283 15.06 -11.08 -12.15
N TRP A 284 15.09 -9.74 -12.14
CA TRP A 284 14.36 -8.92 -13.10
C TRP A 284 14.97 -8.98 -14.49
N VAL A 285 16.30 -8.95 -14.55
CA VAL A 285 17.05 -9.08 -15.80
C VAL A 285 16.80 -10.45 -16.43
N GLU A 286 16.94 -11.53 -15.67
CA GLU A 286 16.64 -12.89 -16.14
C GLU A 286 15.21 -13.00 -16.66
N PHE A 287 14.22 -12.56 -15.86
CA PHE A 287 12.82 -12.60 -16.27
C PHE A 287 12.58 -11.83 -17.57
N THR A 288 13.14 -10.63 -17.69
CA THR A 288 12.95 -9.76 -18.86
C THR A 288 13.64 -10.33 -20.09
N VAL A 289 14.89 -10.77 -19.96
CA VAL A 289 15.68 -11.36 -21.05
C VAL A 289 15.03 -12.65 -21.53
N GLU A 290 14.64 -13.54 -20.63
CA GLU A 290 13.96 -14.79 -20.99
C GLU A 290 12.58 -14.54 -21.60
N LYS A 291 11.82 -13.54 -21.12
CA LYS A 291 10.55 -13.19 -21.73
C LYS A 291 10.72 -12.65 -23.17
N LEU A 292 11.80 -11.92 -23.44
CA LEU A 292 12.10 -11.38 -24.77
C LEU A 292 12.66 -12.44 -25.74
N LEU A 293 13.50 -13.36 -25.23
CA LEU A 293 14.17 -14.37 -26.06
C LEU A 293 13.40 -15.70 -26.14
N PHE A 294 12.71 -16.08 -25.08
CA PHE A 294 12.05 -17.39 -24.90
C PHE A 294 10.66 -17.22 -24.26
N PRO A 295 9.71 -16.57 -24.94
CA PRO A 295 8.39 -16.28 -24.38
C PRO A 295 7.62 -17.53 -23.94
N GLU A 296 7.89 -18.70 -24.52
CA GLU A 296 7.24 -19.97 -24.17
C GLU A 296 7.62 -20.54 -22.80
N LEU A 297 8.70 -20.05 -22.16
CA LEU A 297 9.11 -20.50 -20.82
C LEU A 297 8.30 -19.85 -19.69
N LYS A 298 7.71 -18.67 -19.93
CA LYS A 298 6.99 -17.88 -18.91
C LYS A 298 5.49 -18.21 -18.72
N PRO A 299 4.70 -18.73 -19.68
CA PRO A 299 3.29 -19.04 -19.48
C PRO A 299 3.01 -20.36 -18.74
N LEU A 300 3.99 -20.92 -18.00
CA LEU A 300 3.79 -22.14 -17.19
C LEU A 300 2.97 -21.83 -15.93
N ALA A 301 1.67 -21.60 -16.10
CA ALA A 301 0.75 -21.19 -15.03
C ALA A 301 0.77 -22.14 -13.82
N TRP A 302 0.99 -23.44 -14.03
CA TRP A 302 1.10 -24.43 -12.95
C TRP A 302 2.36 -24.20 -12.10
N LEU A 303 3.49 -23.81 -12.72
CA LEU A 303 4.75 -23.54 -12.04
C LEU A 303 4.66 -22.21 -11.28
N SER A 304 4.06 -21.18 -11.89
CA SER A 304 3.76 -19.93 -11.20
C SER A 304 2.79 -20.14 -10.03
N ALA A 305 1.77 -20.98 -10.18
CA ALA A 305 0.85 -21.34 -9.09
C ALA A 305 1.56 -22.09 -7.96
N LEU A 306 2.48 -22.99 -8.28
CA LEU A 306 3.35 -23.65 -7.30
C LEU A 306 4.22 -22.63 -6.56
N GLY A 307 4.85 -21.70 -7.27
CA GLY A 307 5.64 -20.62 -6.68
C GLY A 307 4.80 -19.73 -5.75
N LEU A 308 3.58 -19.38 -6.16
CA LEU A 308 2.64 -18.64 -5.32
C LEU A 308 2.28 -19.42 -4.05
N LEU A 309 2.01 -20.72 -4.17
CA LEU A 309 1.72 -21.59 -3.03
C LEU A 309 2.91 -21.64 -2.06
N MET A 310 4.14 -21.77 -2.57
CA MET A 310 5.37 -21.74 -1.76
C MET A 310 5.52 -20.41 -1.02
N VAL A 311 5.27 -19.29 -1.69
CA VAL A 311 5.31 -17.94 -1.10
C VAL A 311 4.27 -17.81 0.03
N LEU A 312 3.03 -18.25 -0.22
CA LEU A 312 1.95 -18.15 0.78
C LEU A 312 2.22 -19.05 1.99
N ILE A 313 2.60 -20.31 1.77
CA ILE A 313 2.93 -21.25 2.85
C ILE A 313 4.13 -20.73 3.65
N GLY A 314 5.18 -20.26 2.97
CA GLY A 314 6.37 -19.71 3.62
C GLY A 314 6.05 -18.49 4.48
N GLU A 315 5.25 -17.57 3.98
CA GLU A 315 4.83 -16.37 4.71
C GLU A 315 3.91 -16.70 5.89
N CYS A 316 2.95 -17.62 5.71
CA CYS A 316 2.09 -18.11 6.78
C CYS A 316 2.90 -18.80 7.89
N LEU A 317 3.87 -19.65 7.54
CA LEU A 317 4.74 -20.31 8.52
C LEU A 317 5.59 -19.29 9.28
N ARG A 318 6.15 -18.31 8.57
CA ARG A 318 6.96 -17.24 9.18
C ARG A 318 6.15 -16.39 10.15
N LYS A 319 4.93 -15.99 9.77
CA LYS A 319 4.03 -15.23 10.65
C LYS A 319 3.55 -16.05 11.82
N SER A 320 3.25 -17.33 11.63
CA SER A 320 2.90 -18.24 12.72
C SER A 320 4.04 -18.39 13.71
N ALA A 321 5.30 -18.45 13.24
CA ALA A 321 6.49 -18.47 14.11
C ALA A 321 6.61 -17.19 14.93
N MET A 322 6.47 -16.01 14.31
CA MET A 322 6.51 -14.73 15.00
C MET A 322 5.40 -14.60 16.05
N LEU A 323 4.18 -15.03 15.72
CA LEU A 323 3.04 -15.02 16.66
C LEU A 323 3.25 -16.00 17.81
N THR A 324 3.78 -17.20 17.54
CA THR A 324 4.02 -18.23 18.57
C THR A 324 5.16 -17.82 19.51
N ALA A 325 6.21 -17.19 19.00
CA ALA A 325 7.33 -16.71 19.82
C ALA A 325 7.02 -15.41 20.57
N GLY A 326 6.12 -14.57 20.05
CA GLY A 326 5.68 -13.33 20.71
C GLY A 326 6.85 -12.40 21.03
N SER A 327 6.98 -12.01 22.30
CA SER A 327 8.07 -11.15 22.79
C SER A 327 9.46 -11.80 22.75
N ASN A 328 9.54 -13.12 22.53
CA ASN A 328 10.81 -13.84 22.39
C ASN A 328 11.35 -13.81 20.96
N PHE A 329 10.57 -13.33 19.98
CA PHE A 329 11.04 -13.17 18.62
C PHE A 329 11.83 -11.88 18.46
N ASN A 330 13.06 -11.99 17.95
CA ASN A 330 13.84 -10.83 17.54
C ASN A 330 14.40 -11.00 16.14
N HIS A 331 14.48 -9.90 15.38
CA HIS A 331 15.07 -9.89 14.04
C HIS A 331 16.60 -9.94 14.09
N ILE A 332 17.20 -9.61 15.23
CA ILE A 332 18.64 -9.69 15.48
C ILE A 332 18.88 -10.84 16.46
N VAL A 333 19.84 -11.71 16.16
CA VAL A 333 20.29 -12.74 17.10
C VAL A 333 20.77 -12.02 18.36
N GLN A 334 20.12 -12.31 19.48
CA GLN A 334 20.45 -11.66 20.74
C GLN A 334 21.64 -12.36 21.36
N ASN A 335 22.66 -11.60 21.77
CA ASN A 335 23.84 -12.12 22.47
C ASN A 335 23.67 -12.10 24.01
N GLU A 336 22.66 -11.38 24.51
CA GLU A 336 22.33 -11.31 25.94
C GLU A 336 20.89 -11.79 26.20
N LYS A 337 20.70 -12.51 27.31
CA LYS A 337 19.39 -13.03 27.70
C LYS A 337 18.59 -11.96 28.46
N ALA A 338 17.51 -11.47 27.86
CA ALA A 338 16.55 -10.64 28.58
C ALA A 338 15.85 -11.46 29.68
N GLN A 339 15.48 -10.83 30.79
CA GLN A 339 14.79 -11.51 31.91
C GLN A 339 13.46 -12.16 31.50
N SER A 340 12.79 -11.62 30.48
CA SER A 340 11.55 -12.15 29.92
C SER A 340 11.75 -13.23 28.85
N HIS A 341 13.00 -13.57 28.49
CA HIS A 341 13.29 -14.49 27.40
C HIS A 341 13.11 -15.94 27.84
N VAL A 342 12.11 -16.61 27.28
CA VAL A 342 11.76 -18.02 27.55
C VAL A 342 11.96 -18.87 26.31
N LEU A 343 12.31 -20.14 26.51
CA LEU A 343 12.45 -21.10 25.43
C LEU A 343 11.06 -21.52 24.92
N VAL A 344 10.78 -21.27 23.64
CA VAL A 344 9.50 -21.59 23.00
C VAL A 344 9.63 -22.87 22.18
N THR A 345 8.93 -23.93 22.60
CA THR A 345 8.94 -25.26 21.92
C THR A 345 7.57 -25.70 21.41
N ALA A 346 6.52 -24.94 21.69
CA ALA A 346 5.14 -25.26 21.32
C ALA A 346 4.75 -24.71 19.92
N GLY A 347 3.64 -25.19 19.36
CA GLY A 347 3.12 -24.72 18.08
C GLY A 347 4.05 -25.06 16.92
N VAL A 348 4.32 -24.11 16.02
CA VAL A 348 5.20 -24.34 14.86
C VAL A 348 6.65 -24.65 15.24
N TYR A 349 7.07 -24.30 16.46
CA TYR A 349 8.37 -24.68 17.02
C TYR A 349 8.45 -26.19 17.35
N SER A 350 7.33 -26.89 17.51
CA SER A 350 7.36 -28.36 17.63
C SER A 350 7.71 -29.07 16.33
N TRP A 351 7.56 -28.40 15.18
CA TRP A 351 7.86 -28.95 13.86
C TRP A 351 9.30 -28.67 13.44
N PHE A 352 9.74 -27.42 13.65
CA PHE A 352 11.06 -26.95 13.27
C PHE A 352 11.62 -26.06 14.38
N ARG A 353 12.92 -26.14 14.65
CA ARG A 353 13.57 -25.23 15.61
C ARG A 353 13.57 -23.79 15.14
N HIS A 354 13.64 -23.60 13.82
CA HIS A 354 13.75 -22.29 13.18
C HIS A 354 12.63 -22.05 12.16
N PRO A 355 11.34 -22.10 12.56
CA PRO A 355 10.22 -22.10 11.62
C PRO A 355 10.11 -20.78 10.83
N SER A 356 10.55 -19.66 11.41
CA SER A 356 10.66 -18.37 10.70
C SER A 356 11.68 -18.41 9.55
N TYR A 357 12.80 -19.14 9.73
CA TYR A 357 13.84 -19.28 8.71
C TYR A 357 13.41 -20.25 7.63
N VAL A 358 12.75 -21.35 8.00
CA VAL A 358 12.10 -22.26 7.04
C VAL A 358 11.11 -21.51 6.17
N GLY A 359 10.22 -20.72 6.80
CA GLY A 359 9.25 -19.90 6.07
C GLY A 359 9.90 -18.92 5.11
N TRP A 360 10.96 -18.22 5.55
CA TRP A 360 11.69 -17.28 4.70
C TRP A 360 12.45 -17.98 3.56
N PHE A 361 13.10 -19.11 3.81
CA PHE A 361 13.81 -19.87 2.78
C PHE A 361 12.90 -20.33 1.64
N TYR A 362 11.75 -20.93 1.95
CA TYR A 362 10.80 -21.36 0.93
C TYR A 362 10.08 -20.19 0.27
N TRP A 363 9.84 -19.10 1.01
CA TRP A 363 9.32 -17.86 0.43
C TRP A 363 10.27 -17.28 -0.62
N SER A 364 11.57 -17.18 -0.33
CA SER A 364 12.54 -16.57 -1.23
C SER A 364 12.68 -17.36 -2.53
N ILE A 365 12.78 -18.70 -2.44
CA ILE A 365 12.80 -19.59 -3.61
C ILE A 365 11.46 -19.52 -4.37
N GLY A 366 10.33 -19.51 -3.64
CA GLY A 366 8.99 -19.43 -4.20
C GLY A 366 8.80 -18.19 -5.09
N THR A 367 9.41 -17.05 -4.76
CA THR A 367 9.36 -15.85 -5.62
C THR A 367 10.01 -16.08 -6.99
N GLN A 368 11.05 -16.90 -7.07
CA GLN A 368 11.75 -17.18 -8.34
C GLN A 368 11.04 -18.28 -9.14
N VAL A 369 10.44 -19.25 -8.45
CA VAL A 369 9.55 -20.25 -9.07
C VAL A 369 8.31 -19.56 -9.65
N LEU A 370 7.75 -18.57 -8.94
CA LEU A 370 6.61 -17.76 -9.40
C LEU A 370 6.90 -17.07 -10.73
N LEU A 371 8.12 -16.53 -10.87
CA LEU A 371 8.61 -15.86 -12.07
C LEU A 371 9.12 -16.82 -13.16
N CYS A 372 9.11 -18.13 -12.89
CA CYS A 372 9.68 -19.16 -13.77
C CYS A 372 11.14 -18.84 -14.15
N ASN A 373 11.96 -18.40 -13.20
CA ASN A 373 13.36 -18.02 -13.40
C ASN A 373 14.31 -19.18 -13.01
N PRO A 374 14.74 -20.04 -13.95
CA PRO A 374 15.53 -21.23 -13.62
C PRO A 374 16.89 -20.91 -12.96
N LEU A 375 17.58 -19.83 -13.37
CA LEU A 375 18.89 -19.49 -12.82
C LEU A 375 18.76 -18.85 -11.44
N CYS A 376 17.84 -17.89 -11.29
CA CYS A 376 17.61 -17.24 -9.99
C CYS A 376 16.97 -18.18 -8.97
N VAL A 377 16.21 -19.21 -9.35
CA VAL A 377 15.77 -20.26 -8.40
C VAL A 377 16.98 -20.91 -7.74
N LEU A 378 18.00 -21.31 -8.51
CA LEU A 378 19.22 -21.91 -7.98
C LEU A 378 20.03 -20.89 -7.16
N GLY A 379 20.19 -19.66 -7.69
CA GLY A 379 20.91 -18.60 -7.00
C GLY A 379 20.31 -18.24 -5.64
N TYR A 380 18.99 -18.06 -5.59
CA TYR A 380 18.27 -17.74 -4.35
C TYR A 380 18.30 -18.91 -3.36
N ALA A 381 18.17 -20.14 -3.85
CA ALA A 381 18.25 -21.33 -3.00
C ALA A 381 19.63 -21.44 -2.34
N LEU A 382 20.72 -21.34 -3.11
CA LEU A 382 22.08 -21.44 -2.60
C LEU A 382 22.44 -20.29 -1.66
N ALA A 383 22.11 -19.05 -2.03
CA ALA A 383 22.38 -17.87 -1.21
C ALA A 383 21.59 -17.92 0.12
N SER A 384 20.28 -18.23 0.06
CA SER A 384 19.46 -18.34 1.27
C SER A 384 19.92 -19.50 2.15
N TRP A 385 20.29 -20.64 1.56
CA TRP A 385 20.77 -21.81 2.29
C TRP A 385 22.05 -21.49 3.06
N ARG A 386 23.04 -20.88 2.41
CA ARG A 386 24.30 -20.51 3.04
C ARG A 386 24.09 -19.51 4.17
N PHE A 387 23.28 -18.48 3.92
CA PHE A 387 22.95 -17.47 4.91
C PHE A 387 22.30 -18.08 6.16
N PHE A 388 21.29 -18.92 6.00
CA PHE A 388 20.61 -19.52 7.16
C PHE A 388 21.47 -20.55 7.86
N ARG A 389 22.37 -21.25 7.15
CA ARG A 389 23.30 -22.17 7.80
C ARG A 389 24.21 -21.43 8.78
N GLU A 390 24.91 -20.41 8.31
CA GLU A 390 25.84 -19.60 9.13
C GLU A 390 25.08 -18.97 10.31
N ARG A 391 23.90 -18.40 10.04
CA ARG A 391 23.08 -17.75 11.07
C ARG A 391 22.50 -18.71 12.12
N ILE A 392 22.03 -19.89 11.70
CA ILE A 392 21.50 -20.91 12.64
C ILE A 392 22.63 -21.42 13.53
N GLU A 393 23.84 -21.62 12.97
CA GLU A 393 24.99 -22.03 13.75
C GLU A 393 25.29 -20.99 14.84
N GLU A 394 25.36 -19.69 14.52
CA GLU A 394 25.59 -18.63 15.53
C GLU A 394 24.46 -18.53 16.57
N GLU A 395 23.20 -18.57 16.14
CA GLU A 395 22.06 -18.43 17.03
C GLU A 395 21.91 -19.60 17.99
N GLU A 396 22.20 -20.83 17.54
CA GLU A 396 22.18 -21.99 18.42
C GLU A 396 23.26 -21.93 19.51
N ILE A 397 24.40 -21.25 19.28
CA ILE A 397 25.47 -21.11 20.30
C ILE A 397 24.87 -20.31 21.44
N THR A 398 24.20 -19.23 21.08
CA THR A 398 23.60 -18.33 22.06
C THR A 398 22.39 -18.94 22.76
N LEU A 399 21.57 -19.71 22.04
CA LEU A 399 20.44 -20.42 22.66
C LEU A 399 20.91 -21.50 23.65
N ILE A 400 22.00 -22.22 23.34
CA ILE A 400 22.66 -23.13 24.29
C ILE A 400 23.19 -22.35 25.50
N HIS A 401 23.80 -21.18 25.28
CA HIS A 401 24.25 -20.33 26.39
C HIS A 401 23.09 -19.84 27.28
N PHE A 402 21.92 -19.55 26.71
CA PHE A 402 20.78 -19.02 27.43
C PHE A 402 19.96 -20.06 28.19
N PHE A 403 19.85 -21.27 27.64
CA PHE A 403 18.90 -22.29 28.11
C PHE A 403 19.58 -23.63 28.44
N GLY A 404 20.86 -23.80 28.13
CA GLY A 404 21.65 -24.99 28.50
C GLY A 404 21.00 -26.29 28.01
N GLU A 405 20.83 -27.22 28.95
CA GLU A 405 20.27 -28.55 28.70
C GLU A 405 18.86 -28.53 28.10
N ASP A 406 18.02 -27.55 28.44
CA ASP A 406 16.66 -27.46 27.90
C ASP A 406 16.67 -27.29 26.38
N TYR A 407 17.64 -26.53 25.85
CA TYR A 407 17.80 -26.37 24.41
C TYR A 407 18.44 -27.60 23.76
N LEU A 408 19.35 -28.29 24.45
CA LEU A 408 19.96 -29.52 23.94
C LEU A 408 18.93 -30.65 23.83
N GLU A 409 18.04 -30.79 24.82
CA GLU A 409 16.95 -31.74 24.78
C GLU A 409 15.99 -31.40 23.63
N TYR A 410 15.60 -30.13 23.49
CA TYR A 410 14.78 -29.69 22.36
C TYR A 410 15.45 -29.95 20.99
N LYS A 411 16.75 -29.69 20.89
CA LYS A 411 17.57 -29.93 19.69
C LYS A 411 17.61 -31.40 19.28
N SER A 412 17.62 -32.31 20.25
CA SER A 412 17.60 -33.76 19.99
C SER A 412 16.28 -34.24 19.40
N LYS A 413 15.17 -33.54 19.68
CA LYS A 413 13.81 -33.96 19.30
C LYS A 413 13.30 -33.31 18.02
N VAL A 414 13.68 -32.06 17.77
CA VAL A 414 13.10 -31.24 16.69
C VAL A 414 14.18 -30.85 15.69
N PRO A 415 14.00 -31.06 14.37
CA PRO A 415 14.99 -30.67 13.36
C PRO A 415 15.02 -29.15 13.11
N THR A 416 16.06 -28.63 12.46
CA THR A 416 16.11 -27.22 12.03
C THR A 416 15.00 -26.87 11.04
N GLY A 417 14.61 -27.84 10.21
CA GLY A 417 13.62 -27.70 9.13
C GLY A 417 14.19 -27.29 7.78
N LEU A 418 15.48 -26.96 7.68
CA LEU A 418 16.15 -26.66 6.43
C LEU A 418 16.97 -27.85 5.93
N PRO A 419 16.91 -28.21 4.64
CA PRO A 419 17.63 -29.36 4.10
C PRO A 419 19.14 -29.25 4.38
N PHE A 420 19.78 -30.31 4.86
CA PHE A 420 21.23 -30.37 5.09
C PHE A 420 21.83 -29.36 6.10
N ILE A 421 20.99 -28.66 6.88
CA ILE A 421 21.45 -27.76 7.95
C ILE A 421 21.16 -28.45 9.29
N THR A 422 22.19 -28.98 9.95
CA THR A 422 22.03 -29.65 11.26
C THR A 422 22.07 -28.68 12.44
N GLY A 423 22.53 -27.45 12.21
CA GLY A 423 22.96 -26.52 13.26
C GLY A 423 24.34 -26.89 13.80
N ILE A 424 24.69 -26.41 14.99
CA ILE A 424 26.00 -26.71 15.62
C ILE A 424 26.17 -28.21 15.78
N LYS A 425 27.28 -28.75 15.29
CA LYS A 425 27.71 -30.09 15.65
C LYS A 425 28.43 -30.00 16.98
N MET A 426 27.84 -30.60 18.02
CA MET A 426 28.57 -30.84 19.27
C MET A 426 29.55 -31.96 18.93
N GLU A 427 30.86 -31.68 18.97
CA GLU A 427 31.82 -32.78 19.00
C GLU A 427 31.55 -33.58 20.29
N PRO A 428 31.48 -34.92 20.20
CA PRO A 428 31.15 -35.78 21.33
C PRO A 428 32.19 -35.76 22.46
#